data_AF-A0A4Y1ZB62-F1
#
_entry.id   AF-A0A4Y1ZB62-F1
#
_cell.length_a   1.000
_cell.length_b   1.000
_cell.length_c   1.000
_cell.angle_alpha   90.00
_cell.angle_beta   90.00
_cell.angle_gamma   90.00
#
_symmetry.space_group_name_H-M   'P 1'
#
loop_
_entity.id
_entity.type
_entity.pdbx_description
1 polymer ?
#
loop_
_entity_poly.entity_id
_entity_poly.type
_entity_poly.pdbx_seq_one_letter_code
_entity_poly.pdbx_strand_id
1 'polypeptide(L)' 'MDELYCAGCGVKIQTEDPQALGYTPKSALQHDPIVCQRCFRLAHYNEVQDVSLTADDF' A
#
# COMPACT_ATOMS: atom_id res chain seq x y z
N MET A 1 13.08 -5.85 14.76
CA MET A 1 11.68 -5.80 14.31
C MET A 1 11.77 -5.83 12.80
N ASP A 2 11.30 -6.90 12.15
CA ASP A 2 11.39 -6.98 10.69
C ASP A 2 10.41 -5.99 10.07
N GLU A 3 10.90 -5.18 9.13
CA GLU A 3 10.07 -4.24 8.39
C GLU A 3 9.27 -5.03 7.35
N LEU A 4 7.94 -4.88 7.38
CA LEU A 4 7.06 -5.50 6.40
C LEU A 4 7.00 -4.64 5.14
N TYR A 5 7.04 -5.29 3.98
CA TYR A 5 6.94 -4.64 2.67
C TYR A 5 5.80 -5.22 1.86
N CYS A 6 5.14 -4.37 1.07
CA CYS A 6 4.11 -4.78 0.14
C CYS A 6 4.72 -5.68 -0.94
N ALA A 7 4.24 -6.91 -1.08
CA ALA A 7 4.72 -7.83 -2.11
C ALA A 7 4.45 -7.35 -3.55
N GLY A 8 3.46 -6.46 -3.74
CA GLY A 8 3.08 -5.96 -5.05
C GLY A 8 3.91 -4.77 -5.55
N CYS A 9 4.30 -3.84 -4.66
CA CYS A 9 5.01 -2.61 -5.07
C CYS A 9 6.27 -2.29 -4.25
N GLY A 10 6.61 -3.10 -3.24
CA GLY A 10 7.81 -2.94 -2.44
C GLY A 10 7.79 -1.79 -1.43
N VAL A 11 6.70 -1.04 -1.29
CA VAL A 11 6.59 0.02 -0.27
C VAL A 11 6.52 -0.58 1.14
N LYS A 12 7.10 0.11 2.13
CA LYS A 12 6.98 -0.27 3.54
C LYS A 12 5.52 -0.27 3.99
N ILE A 13 5.10 -1.33 4.68
CA ILE A 13 3.76 -1.45 5.24
C ILE A 13 3.65 -0.58 6.50
N GLN A 14 2.53 0.12 6.60
CA GLN A 14 2.09 0.82 7.80
C GLN A 14 0.58 0.62 8.00
N THR A 15 0.10 0.77 9.22
CA THR A 15 -1.32 0.54 9.57
C THR A 15 -1.96 1.74 10.28
N GLU A 16 -1.31 2.90 10.23
CA GLU A 16 -1.64 4.08 11.02
C GLU A 16 -2.44 5.09 10.21
N ASP A 17 -2.02 5.40 8.98
CA ASP A 17 -2.63 6.42 8.14
C ASP A 17 -3.20 5.82 6.84
N PRO A 18 -4.53 5.70 6.69
CA PRO A 18 -5.19 5.20 5.48
C PRO A 18 -4.89 5.97 4.19
N GLN A 19 -4.45 7.22 4.30
CA GLN A 19 -4.16 8.09 3.15
C GLN A 19 -2.68 8.04 2.75
N ALA A 20 -1.80 7.57 3.64
CA ALA A 20 -0.38 7.44 3.34
C ALA A 20 -0.05 6.16 2.57
N LEU A 21 1.06 6.20 1.84
CA LEU A 21 1.58 5.03 1.13
C LEU A 21 1.83 3.86 2.08
N GLY A 22 1.63 2.65 1.56
CA GLY A 22 1.85 1.43 2.34
C GLY A 22 0.77 1.08 3.35
N TYR A 23 -0.34 1.85 3.40
CA TYR A 23 -1.43 1.52 4.30
C TYR A 23 -1.96 0.10 4.05
N THR A 24 -2.04 -0.67 5.13
CA THR A 24 -2.63 -1.99 5.18
C THR A 24 -3.45 -2.09 6.48
N PRO A 25 -4.72 -2.49 6.43
CA PRO A 25 -5.49 -2.74 7.65
C PRO A 25 -4.80 -3.79 8.52
N LYS A 26 -4.85 -3.65 9.86
CA LYS A 26 -4.22 -4.63 10.78
C LYS A 26 -4.71 -6.06 10.55
N SER A 27 -5.99 -6.23 10.21
CA SER A 27 -6.59 -7.53 9.87
C SER A 27 -6.03 -8.16 8.59
N ALA A 28 -5.37 -7.37 7.73
CA ALA A 28 -4.75 -7.86 6.50
C ALA A 28 -3.28 -8.25 6.67
N LEU A 29 -2.65 -7.94 7.82
CA LEU A 29 -1.27 -8.34 8.11
C LEU A 29 -1.08 -9.86 8.31
N GLN A 30 -2.18 -10.57 8.49
CA GLN A 30 -2.24 -12.04 8.61
C GLN A 30 -2.38 -12.74 7.25
N HIS A 31 -2.47 -11.99 6.15
CA HIS A 31 -2.45 -12.57 4.81
C HIS A 31 -1.01 -12.80 4.33
N ASP A 32 -0.83 -13.83 3.51
CA ASP A 32 0.43 -14.09 2.82
C ASP A 32 0.12 -14.32 1.32
N PRO A 33 0.59 -13.43 0.42
CA PRO A 33 1.44 -12.27 0.67
C PRO A 33 0.67 -11.04 1.19
N ILE A 34 1.34 -10.22 2.02
CA ILE A 34 0.82 -8.91 2.45
C ILE A 34 0.92 -7.91 1.30
N VAL A 35 -0.17 -7.21 1.02
CA VAL A 35 -0.23 -6.13 0.02
C VAL A 35 -0.88 -4.87 0.58
N CYS A 36 -0.41 -3.70 0.15
CA CYS A 36 -1.01 -2.43 0.55
C CYS A 36 -2.37 -2.20 -0.13
N GLN A 37 -3.17 -1.28 0.42
CA GLN A 37 -4.51 -0.93 -0.09
C GLN A 37 -4.51 -0.62 -1.59
N ARG A 38 -3.48 0.09 -2.10
CA ARG A 38 -3.36 0.41 -3.53
C ARG A 38 -3.20 -0.84 -4.39
N CYS A 39 -2.28 -1.73 -4.02
CA CYS A 39 -2.06 -2.99 -4.74
C CYS A 39 -3.29 -3.91 -4.65
N PHE A 40 -3.95 -3.96 -3.50
CA PHE A 40 -5.19 -4.71 -3.34
C PHE A 40 -6.29 -4.25 -4.31
N ARG A 41 -6.54 -2.94 -4.38
CA ARG A 41 -7.53 -2.35 -5.30
C ARG A 41 -7.17 -2.57 -6.76
N LEU A 42 -5.89 -2.38 -7.11
CA LEU A 42 -5.42 -2.64 -8.46
C LEU A 42 -5.64 -4.11 -8.86
N ALA A 43 -5.31 -5.06 -7.97
CA ALA A 43 -5.42 -6.49 -8.26
C ALA A 43 -6.86 -7.00 -8.38
N HIS A 44 -7.81 -6.44 -7.61
CA HIS A 44 -9.18 -6.95 -7.55
C HIS A 44 -10.18 -6.13 -8.39
N TYR A 45 -9.90 -4.85 -8.58
CA TYR A 45 -10.84 -3.91 -9.23
C TYR A 45 -10.23 -3.21 -10.44
N ASN A 46 -8.96 -3.47 -10.79
CA ASN A 46 -8.22 -2.73 -11.81
C ASN A 46 -8.24 -1.20 -11.59
N GLU A 47 -8.39 -0.79 -10.33
CA GLU A 47 -8.49 0.61 -9.93
C GLU A 47 -7.08 1.20 -9.79
N VAL A 48 -6.67 2.00 -10.77
CA VAL A 48 -5.44 2.78 -10.70
C VAL A 48 -5.72 4.00 -9.82
N GLN A 49 -4.98 4.14 -8.73
CA GLN A 49 -5.04 5.35 -7.90
C GLN A 49 -4.20 6.45 -8.55
N ASP A 50 -4.77 7.64 -8.68
CA ASP A 50 -4.01 8.82 -9.06
C ASP A 50 -2.92 9.08 -8.02
N VAL A 51 -1.68 9.16 -8.48
CA VAL A 51 -0.63 9.80 -7.71
C VAL A 51 -0.81 11.30 -7.89
N SER A 52 -1.10 12.01 -6.80
CA SER A 52 -1.02 13.46 -6.82
C SER A 52 0.46 13.81 -6.98
N LEU A 53 0.91 14.01 -8.22
CA LEU A 53 2.21 14.63 -8.51
C LEU A 53 2.10 16.06 -7.98
N THR A 54 2.61 16.29 -6.78
CA THR A 54 2.81 17.64 -6.27
C THR A 54 3.98 18.26 -7.03
N ALA A 55 3.91 19.56 -7.30
CA ALA A 55 4.91 20.28 -8.10
C ALA A 55 6.35 20.22 -7.53
N ASP A 56 6.51 19.74 -6.29
CA ASP A 56 7.78 19.55 -5.61
C ASP A 56 8.55 18.27 -6.01
N ASP A 57 7.97 17.40 -6.85
CA ASP A 57 8.62 16.19 -7.41
C ASP A 57 9.32 16.42 -8.78
N PHE A 58 9.52 17.69 -9.19
CA PHE A 58 10.24 18.09 -10.42
C PHE A 58 11.59 18.77 -10.15
#